data_AF-A0A3D1BHI2-F1
#
_entry.id   AF-A0A3D1BHI2-F1
#
_cell.length_a   1.000
_cell.length_b   1.000
_cell.length_c   1.000
_cell.angle_alpha   90.00
_cell.angle_beta   90.00
_cell.angle_gamma   90.00
#
_symmetry.space_group_name_H-M   'P 1'
#
loop_
_entity.id
_entity.type
_entity.pdbx_description
1 polymer ?
#
loop_
_entity_poly.entity_id
_entity_poly.type
_entity_poly.pdbx_seq_one_letter_code
_entity_poly.pdbx_strand_id
1 'polypeptide(L)'
;MKKVVLSFFAAAVAFVSFGQDASQPQGSWYLGTGDATTLLNVFSTGVAIAPTVGYAVADDIVIQASANGPTDNMGLSLGAAYFMDDYWVGLQATDVTGDLDAGIAAGRYIDFKDCLFLTPNVQYSFGLPDGSSDNLSIGIGFGARF
;
A
#
# COMPACT_ATOMS: atom_id res chain seq x y z
N MET A 1 -8.37 -18.43 -17.23
CA MET A 1 -7.69 -17.72 -16.12
C MET A 1 -6.74 -16.63 -16.61
N LYS A 2 -5.74 -16.91 -17.47
CA LYS A 2 -4.81 -15.87 -17.99
C LYS A 2 -5.49 -14.67 -18.69
N LYS A 3 -6.56 -14.93 -19.45
CA LYS A 3 -7.31 -13.90 -20.20
C LYS A 3 -8.16 -12.98 -19.31
N VAL A 4 -8.58 -13.46 -18.13
CA VAL A 4 -9.41 -12.69 -17.18
C VAL A 4 -8.55 -11.71 -16.40
N VAL A 5 -7.36 -12.16 -15.95
CA VAL A 5 -6.37 -11.29 -15.29
C VAL A 5 -5.92 -10.18 -16.25
N LEU A 6 -5.62 -10.52 -17.50
CA LEU A 6 -5.21 -9.53 -18.50
C LEU A 6 -6.32 -8.51 -18.82
N SER A 7 -7.60 -8.90 -18.78
CA SER A 7 -8.71 -7.97 -18.96
C SER A 7 -8.92 -7.03 -17.77
N PHE A 8 -8.61 -7.46 -16.53
CA PHE A 8 -8.62 -6.54 -15.38
C PHE A 8 -7.49 -5.51 -15.48
N PHE A 9 -6.29 -5.93 -15.86
CA PHE A 9 -5.17 -5.01 -16.13
C PHE A 9 -5.48 -4.05 -17.30
N ALA A 10 -6.08 -4.54 -18.39
CA ALA A 10 -6.41 -3.70 -19.55
C ALA A 10 -7.54 -2.70 -19.27
N ALA A 11 -8.54 -3.08 -18.46
CA ALA A 11 -9.61 -2.17 -18.05
C ALA A 11 -9.11 -1.07 -17.11
N ALA A 12 -8.10 -1.34 -16.27
CA ALA A 12 -7.46 -0.32 -15.44
C ALA A 12 -6.66 0.70 -16.27
N VAL A 13 -6.04 0.28 -17.37
CA VAL A 13 -5.20 1.15 -18.24
C VAL A 13 -6.03 2.02 -19.18
N ALA A 14 -7.26 1.64 -19.53
CA ALA A 14 -8.07 2.34 -20.53
C ALA A 14 -8.70 3.68 -20.06
N PHE A 15 -8.61 4.03 -18.78
CA PHE A 15 -9.16 5.27 -18.22
C PHE A 15 -8.14 6.43 -18.12
N VAL A 16 -6.90 6.25 -18.60
CA VAL A 16 -5.76 7.13 -18.28
C VAL A 16 -5.42 8.09 -19.43
N SER A 17 -6.36 8.97 -19.80
CA SER A 17 -6.08 10.03 -20.77
C SER A 17 -6.58 11.40 -20.30
N PHE A 18 -5.95 11.91 -19.23
CA PHE A 18 -5.93 13.33 -18.91
C PHE A 18 -4.48 13.72 -18.62
N GLY A 19 -3.95 14.71 -19.35
CA GLY A 19 -2.58 15.20 -19.20
C GLY A 19 -2.41 16.04 -17.94
N GLN A 20 -2.40 15.36 -16.79
CA GLN A 20 -1.94 15.91 -15.52
C GLN A 20 -0.50 15.46 -15.31
N ASP A 21 0.33 16.30 -14.70
CA ASP A 21 1.63 15.84 -14.20
C ASP A 21 1.39 14.67 -13.25
N ALA A 22 2.12 13.57 -13.44
CA ALA A 22 1.95 12.37 -12.62
C ALA A 22 2.12 12.73 -11.14
N SER A 23 1.13 12.39 -10.32
CA SER A 23 1.19 12.54 -8.86
C SER A 23 2.38 11.77 -8.30
N GLN A 24 2.61 10.58 -8.87
CA GLN A 24 3.72 9.70 -8.54
C GLN A 24 4.55 9.40 -9.79
N PRO A 25 5.64 10.17 -10.03
CA PRO A 25 6.48 9.97 -11.21
C PRO A 25 7.13 8.58 -11.26
N GLN A 26 7.23 8.01 -12.45
CA GLN A 26 7.96 6.76 -12.66
C GLN A 26 9.40 6.87 -12.12
N GLY A 27 9.83 5.84 -11.40
CA GLY A 27 11.17 5.75 -10.82
C GLY A 27 11.26 6.25 -9.38
N SER A 28 10.20 6.85 -8.83
CA SER A 28 10.14 7.22 -7.42
C SER A 28 10.15 6.00 -6.49
N TRP A 29 10.88 6.13 -5.39
CA TRP A 29 10.95 5.14 -4.31
C TRP A 29 10.19 5.64 -3.09
N TYR A 30 9.57 4.70 -2.39
CA TYR A 30 8.77 4.97 -1.19
C TYR A 30 9.28 4.11 -0.05
N LEU A 31 9.40 4.71 1.12
CA LEU A 31 9.63 4.00 2.38
C LEU A 31 8.51 4.38 3.35
N GLY A 32 7.67 3.41 3.69
CA GLY A 32 6.57 3.56 4.64
C GLY A 32 6.90 2.95 6.00
N THR A 33 6.34 3.54 7.05
CA THR A 33 6.42 3.02 8.42
C THR A 33 5.00 2.93 8.99
N GLY A 34 4.41 1.72 9.02
CA GLY A 34 3.22 1.34 9.80
C GLY A 34 2.08 2.37 9.99
N ASP A 35 1.28 2.14 11.03
CA ASP A 35 0.19 3.05 11.44
C ASP A 35 0.76 4.22 12.25
N ALA A 36 0.74 5.40 11.65
CA ALA A 36 1.19 6.66 12.21
C ALA A 36 0.46 7.05 13.50
N THR A 37 -0.74 6.52 13.76
CA THR A 37 -1.44 6.74 15.04
C THR A 37 -0.63 6.21 16.23
N THR A 38 0.24 5.23 15.99
CA THR A 38 1.10 4.65 17.01
C THR A 38 2.44 5.40 17.18
N LEU A 39 2.80 6.34 16.29
CA LEU A 39 4.06 7.08 16.39
C LEU A 39 4.18 7.89 17.68
N LEU A 40 3.06 8.32 18.28
CA LEU A 40 3.07 8.98 19.58
C LEU A 40 3.49 8.03 20.72
N ASN A 41 3.38 6.71 20.52
CA ASN A 41 3.81 5.68 21.47
C ASN A 41 5.31 5.39 21.43
N VAL A 42 6.09 6.03 20.52
CA VAL A 42 7.57 5.94 20.48
C VAL A 42 8.18 6.14 21.87
N PHE A 43 7.64 7.09 22.64
CA PHE A 43 8.18 7.47 23.94
C PHE A 43 7.60 6.68 25.12
N SER A 44 6.70 5.72 24.87
CA SER A 44 5.98 4.97 25.90
C SER A 44 6.21 3.47 25.78
N THR A 45 5.66 2.84 24.73
CA THR A 45 5.64 1.37 24.54
C THR A 45 6.42 0.91 23.31
N GLY A 46 7.02 1.85 22.56
CA GLY A 46 7.58 1.60 21.24
C GLY A 46 6.53 1.66 20.12
N VAL A 47 7.00 1.61 18.88
CA VAL A 47 6.16 1.61 17.66
C VAL A 47 6.33 0.29 16.95
N ALA A 48 5.20 -0.34 16.61
CA ALA A 48 5.21 -1.42 15.63
C ALA A 48 5.53 -0.81 14.26
N ILE A 49 6.80 -0.87 13.87
CA ILE A 49 7.22 -0.47 12.53
C ILE A 49 6.86 -1.64 11.61
N ALA A 50 5.88 -1.43 10.72
CA ALA A 50 5.69 -2.27 9.55
C ALA A 50 6.45 -1.61 8.40
N PRO A 51 7.69 -2.02 8.11
CA PRO A 51 8.47 -1.43 7.03
C PRO A 51 7.85 -1.83 5.69
N THR A 52 7.53 -0.83 4.88
CA THR A 52 7.06 -1.01 3.51
C THR A 52 8.04 -0.31 2.58
N VAL A 53 8.44 -0.98 1.50
CA VAL A 53 9.15 -0.37 0.38
C VAL A 53 8.23 -0.34 -0.83
N GLY A 54 8.22 0.78 -1.54
CA GLY A 54 7.46 0.96 -2.77
C GLY A 54 8.31 1.49 -3.90
N TYR A 55 7.91 1.18 -5.13
CA TYR A 55 8.54 1.68 -6.35
C TYR A 55 7.48 2.01 -7.40
N ALA A 56 7.54 3.22 -7.96
CA ALA A 56 6.70 3.65 -9.07
C ALA A 56 7.20 3.02 -10.38
N VAL A 57 6.58 1.91 -10.77
CA VAL A 57 6.95 1.16 -11.99
C VAL A 57 6.52 1.88 -13.27
N ALA A 58 5.49 2.71 -13.16
CA ALA A 58 4.99 3.62 -14.17
C ALA A 58 4.38 4.84 -13.44
N ASP A 59 4.11 5.91 -14.19
CA ASP A 59 3.42 7.07 -13.64
C ASP A 59 2.12 6.65 -12.94
N ASP A 60 1.98 7.12 -11.70
CA ASP A 60 0.83 6.87 -10.82
C ASP A 60 0.60 5.41 -10.43
N ILE A 61 1.50 4.47 -10.79
CA ILE A 61 1.41 3.05 -10.42
C ILE A 61 2.59 2.67 -9.54
N VAL A 62 2.32 2.42 -8.26
CA VAL A 62 3.33 2.03 -7.27
C VAL A 62 3.12 0.58 -6.86
N ILE A 63 4.17 -0.24 -6.98
CA ILE A 63 4.22 -1.58 -6.41
C ILE A 63 4.88 -1.51 -5.05
N GLN A 64 4.32 -2.21 -4.08
CA GLN A 64 4.73 -2.17 -2.68
C GLN A 64 5.01 -3.58 -2.16
N ALA A 65 5.98 -3.68 -1.27
CA ALA A 65 6.28 -4.89 -0.52
C ALA A 65 6.53 -4.52 0.94
N SER A 66 6.06 -5.35 1.86
CA SER A 66 6.33 -5.21 3.28
C SER A 66 6.67 -6.55 3.91
N ALA A 67 7.40 -6.48 5.00
CA ALA A 67 7.76 -7.65 5.80
C ALA A 67 7.45 -7.36 7.27
N ASN A 68 6.91 -8.37 7.97
CA ASN A 68 6.62 -8.29 9.39
C ASN A 68 6.97 -9.60 10.10
N GLY A 69 7.26 -9.51 11.39
CA GLY A 69 7.61 -10.69 12.21
C GLY A 69 9.09 -11.05 12.20
N PRO A 70 9.48 -12.08 12.97
CA PRO A 70 10.85 -12.57 13.06
C PRO A 70 11.26 -13.36 11.81
N THR A 71 12.57 -13.54 11.59
CA THR A 71 13.10 -14.19 10.38
C THR A 71 12.69 -15.66 10.22
N ASP A 72 12.33 -16.34 11.30
CA ASP A 72 11.87 -17.74 11.31
C ASP A 72 10.35 -17.88 11.15
N ASN A 73 9.60 -16.77 11.19
CA ASN A 73 8.17 -16.71 10.91
C ASN A 73 7.81 -15.34 10.30
N MET A 74 8.45 -15.04 9.18
CA MET A 74 8.33 -13.75 8.50
C MET A 74 7.10 -13.76 7.61
N GLY A 75 6.17 -12.83 7.85
CA GLY A 75 5.09 -12.53 6.93
C GLY A 75 5.56 -11.57 5.85
N LEU A 76 5.30 -11.90 4.59
CA LEU A 76 5.57 -11.03 3.45
C LEU A 76 4.26 -10.58 2.82
N SER A 77 4.12 -9.29 2.54
CA SER A 77 2.95 -8.76 1.84
C SER A 77 3.37 -8.02 0.58
N LEU A 78 2.52 -8.07 -0.44
CA LEU A 78 2.69 -7.39 -1.72
C LEU A 78 1.46 -6.54 -2.00
N GLY A 79 1.65 -5.40 -2.64
CA GLY A 79 0.56 -4.52 -3.00
C GLY A 79 0.83 -3.73 -4.27
N ALA A 80 -0.23 -3.18 -4.83
CA ALA A 80 -0.18 -2.22 -5.92
C ALA A 80 -1.15 -1.09 -5.61
N ALA A 81 -0.74 0.15 -5.88
CA ALA A 81 -1.57 1.33 -5.71
C ALA A 81 -1.57 2.15 -7.00
N TYR A 82 -2.74 2.68 -7.34
CA TYR A 82 -2.94 3.65 -8.40
C TYR A 82 -3.30 5.00 -7.79
N PHE A 83 -2.61 6.05 -8.22
CA PHE A 83 -2.77 7.42 -7.72
C PHE A 83 -3.59 8.27 -8.70
N MET A 84 -4.48 9.07 -8.14
CA MET A 84 -5.40 9.97 -8.84
C MET A 84 -5.35 11.29 -8.09
N ASP A 85 -4.47 12.20 -8.53
CA ASP A 85 -4.12 13.42 -7.82
C ASP A 85 -3.66 13.12 -6.38
N ASP A 86 -4.37 13.68 -5.39
CA ASP A 86 -4.17 13.47 -3.95
C ASP A 86 -4.77 12.15 -3.46
N TYR A 87 -5.46 11.36 -4.27
CA TYR A 87 -6.12 10.13 -3.82
C TYR A 87 -5.43 8.91 -4.38
N TRP A 88 -5.61 7.77 -3.71
CA TRP A 88 -5.13 6.49 -4.21
C TRP A 88 -6.09 5.37 -3.89
N VAL A 89 -6.05 4.34 -4.73
CA VAL A 89 -6.70 3.06 -4.49
C VAL A 89 -5.68 1.96 -4.69
N GLY A 90 -5.78 0.88 -3.92
CA GLY A 90 -4.82 -0.19 -3.97
C GLY A 90 -5.40 -1.55 -3.67
N LEU A 91 -4.64 -2.55 -4.07
CA LEU A 91 -4.87 -3.96 -3.80
C LEU A 91 -3.68 -4.49 -3.02
N GLN A 92 -3.94 -5.41 -2.10
CA GLN A 92 -2.92 -6.08 -1.31
C GLN A 92 -3.14 -7.60 -1.30
N ALA A 93 -2.03 -8.33 -1.27
CA ALA A 93 -1.93 -9.71 -0.88
C ALA A 93 -1.08 -9.75 0.40
N THR A 94 -1.68 -10.17 1.50
CA THR A 94 -1.06 -10.19 2.82
C THR A 94 -0.60 -11.59 3.17
N ASP A 95 0.58 -11.69 3.78
CA ASP A 95 1.23 -12.94 4.16
C ASP A 95 1.30 -14.01 3.04
N VAL A 96 1.91 -13.64 1.91
CA VAL A 96 2.08 -14.51 0.73
C VAL A 96 2.99 -15.73 0.98
N THR A 97 3.61 -15.80 2.16
CA THR A 97 4.48 -16.89 2.64
C THR A 97 3.80 -17.80 3.65
N GLY A 98 2.63 -17.41 4.16
CA GLY A 98 1.87 -18.11 5.19
C GLY A 98 0.38 -18.13 4.84
N ASP A 99 -0.43 -17.56 5.72
CA ASP A 99 -1.88 -17.55 5.61
C ASP A 99 -2.32 -16.40 4.69
N LEU A 100 -2.28 -16.67 3.38
CA LEU A 100 -2.55 -15.68 2.34
C LEU A 100 -3.94 -15.06 2.52
N ASP A 101 -3.97 -13.74 2.66
CA ASP A 101 -5.17 -12.91 2.63
C ASP A 101 -5.12 -11.90 1.46
N ALA A 102 -6.28 -11.36 1.07
CA ALA A 102 -6.36 -10.31 0.06
C ALA A 102 -7.06 -9.08 0.63
N GLY A 103 -6.81 -7.92 0.05
CA GLY A 103 -7.49 -6.71 0.48
C GLY A 103 -7.53 -5.61 -0.56
N ILE A 104 -8.39 -4.63 -0.30
CA ILE A 104 -8.44 -3.37 -1.01
C ILE A 104 -8.24 -2.23 -0.04
N ALA A 105 -7.64 -1.15 -0.53
CA ALA A 105 -7.43 0.05 0.24
C ALA A 105 -7.73 1.28 -0.60
N ALA A 106 -8.13 2.35 0.06
CA ALA A 106 -8.23 3.65 -0.55
C ALA A 106 -7.85 4.71 0.48
N GLY A 107 -7.27 5.81 0.01
CA GLY A 107 -6.85 6.87 0.90
C GLY A 107 -6.56 8.16 0.18
N ARG A 108 -6.15 9.14 0.98
CA ARG A 108 -5.58 10.39 0.48
C ARG A 108 -4.08 10.37 0.73
N TYR A 109 -3.30 10.84 -0.21
CA TYR A 109 -1.87 11.10 -0.13
C TYR A 109 -1.68 12.60 0.14
N ILE A 110 -0.93 12.94 1.19
CA ILE A 110 -0.73 14.33 1.61
C ILE A 110 0.77 14.53 1.86
N ASP A 111 1.43 15.27 0.97
CA ASP A 111 2.77 15.78 1.23
C ASP A 111 2.69 16.86 2.31
N PHE A 112 3.45 16.70 3.39
CA PHE A 112 3.58 17.74 4.43
C PHE A 112 4.99 18.34 4.51
N LYS A 113 5.97 17.70 3.84
CA LYS A 113 7.32 18.21 3.60
C LYS A 113 7.88 17.57 2.32
N ASP A 114 8.91 18.18 1.73
CA ASP A 114 9.51 17.82 0.43
C ASP A 114 9.58 16.32 0.11
N CYS A 115 10.01 15.50 1.08
CA CYS A 115 10.13 14.05 0.93
C CYS A 115 9.22 13.24 1.85
N LEU A 116 8.35 13.86 2.65
CA LEU A 116 7.56 13.17 3.67
C LEU A 116 6.07 13.35 3.43
N PHE A 117 5.35 12.23 3.56
CA PHE A 117 3.92 12.19 3.34
C PHE A 117 3.18 11.47 4.47
N LEU A 118 1.90 11.79 4.56
CA LEU A 118 0.92 11.07 5.37
C LEU A 118 -0.17 10.53 4.45
N THR A 119 -0.76 9.41 4.85
CA THR A 119 -1.89 8.84 4.13
C THR A 119 -3.01 8.35 5.04
N PRO A 120 -4.00 9.18 5.38
CA PRO A 120 -5.24 8.67 5.97
C PRO A 120 -5.91 7.73 4.97
N ASN A 121 -6.26 6.54 5.43
CA ASN A 121 -6.76 5.47 4.57
C ASN A 121 -7.80 4.60 5.28
N VAL A 122 -8.59 3.93 4.46
CA VAL A 122 -9.47 2.83 4.85
C VAL A 122 -9.04 1.59 4.08
N GLN A 123 -8.99 0.45 4.76
CA GLN A 123 -8.56 -0.82 4.18
C GLN A 123 -9.54 -1.90 4.58
N TYR A 124 -9.92 -2.73 3.62
CA TYR A 124 -10.75 -3.90 3.84
C TYR A 124 -9.98 -5.14 3.41
N SER A 125 -9.82 -6.09 4.34
CA SER A 125 -9.20 -7.39 4.08
C SER A 125 -10.30 -8.44 3.96
N PHE A 126 -10.24 -9.22 2.90
CA PHE A 126 -11.06 -10.40 2.66
C PHE A 126 -10.35 -11.60 3.28
N GLY A 127 -11.02 -12.27 4.20
CA GLY A 127 -10.54 -13.54 4.69
C GLY A 127 -10.61 -14.59 3.60
N LEU A 128 -9.45 -15.12 3.21
CA LEU A 128 -9.40 -16.25 2.28
C LEU A 128 -9.53 -17.57 3.06
N PRO A 129 -9.84 -18.71 2.40
CA PRO A 129 -9.85 -20.00 3.07
C PRO A 129 -8.49 -20.25 3.74
N ASP A 130 -8.52 -20.58 5.04
CA ASP A 130 -7.35 -20.73 5.93
C ASP A 130 -6.62 -19.42 6.32
N GLY A 131 -7.15 -18.25 5.92
CA GLY A 131 -6.68 -16.91 6.30
C GLY A 131 -7.41 -16.28 7.49
N SER A 132 -7.16 -14.99 7.74
CA SER A 132 -7.81 -14.24 8.81
C SER A 132 -9.29 -13.97 8.50
N SER A 133 -10.11 -13.64 9.49
CA SER A 133 -11.48 -13.18 9.23
C SER A 133 -11.50 -11.82 8.50
N ASP A 134 -12.59 -11.55 7.77
CA ASP A 134 -12.84 -10.24 7.16
C ASP A 134 -12.63 -9.09 8.16
N ASN A 135 -11.91 -8.05 7.74
CA ASN A 135 -11.57 -6.94 8.61
C ASN A 135 -11.65 -5.59 7.89
N LEU A 136 -12.28 -4.61 8.52
CA LEU A 136 -12.28 -3.21 8.10
C LEU A 136 -11.41 -2.40 9.06
N SER A 137 -10.42 -1.71 8.52
CA SER A 137 -9.52 -0.86 9.29
C SER A 137 -9.49 0.56 8.74
N ILE A 138 -9.27 1.52 9.63
CA ILE A 138 -8.99 2.91 9.30
C ILE A 138 -7.66 3.23 9.95
N GLY A 139 -6.75 3.84 9.20
CA GLY A 139 -5.42 4.17 9.68
C GLY A 139 -4.86 5.42 9.04
N ILE A 140 -3.70 5.84 9.52
CA ILE A 140 -2.93 6.91 8.89
C ILE A 140 -1.55 6.32 8.60
N GLY A 141 -1.17 6.17 7.34
CA GLY A 141 0.20 5.76 6.99
C GLY A 141 1.16 6.95 7.06
N PHE A 142 2.41 6.69 7.41
CA PHE A 142 3.50 7.66 7.31
C PHE A 142 4.59 7.12 6.41
N GLY A 143 5.19 7.96 5.58
CA GLY A 143 6.30 7.52 4.73
C GLY A 143 7.11 8.66 4.16
N ALA A 144 8.11 8.26 3.39
CA ALA A 144 8.98 9.14 2.64
C ALA A 144 9.06 8.73 1.16
N ARG A 145 9.21 9.71 0.27
CA ARG A 145 9.36 9.55 -1.19
C ARG A 145 10.67 10.19 -1.66
N PHE A 146 11.38 9.53 -2.57
CA PHE A 146 12.64 10.02 -3.17
C PHE A 146 12.78 9.59 -4.63
#